data_AF-A0A538HMR4-F1
#
_entry.id   AF-A0A538HMR4-F1
#
_cell.length_a   1.000
_cell.length_b   1.000
_cell.length_c   1.000
_cell.angle_alpha   90.00
_cell.angle_beta   90.00
_cell.angle_gamma   90.00
#
_symmetry.space_group_name_H-M   'P 1'
#
loop_
_entity.id
_entity.type
_entity.pdbx_description
1 polymer ?
#
loop_
_entity_poly.entity_id
_entity_poly.type
_entity_poly.pdbx_seq_one_letter_code
_entity_poly.pdbx_strand_id
1 'polypeptide(L)' 'MTTIAADPLRARRLHQHEIDKLLNEIDLRRQQLYRLSAWGVQRAGMRDLKHELRELRRNLGDAVAG' A
#
# COMPACT_ATOMS: atom_id res chain seq x y z
N MET A 1 20.26 20.16 27.27
CA MET A 1 19.78 20.02 25.88
C MET A 1 19.89 18.55 25.51
N THR A 2 18.82 17.79 25.69
CA THR A 2 18.81 16.34 25.48
C THR A 2 18.55 16.09 24.02
N THR A 3 19.57 15.62 23.30
CA THR A 3 19.45 15.18 21.91
C THR A 3 18.34 14.14 21.84
N ILE A 4 17.25 14.50 21.18
CA ILE A 4 16.21 13.57 20.72
C ILE A 4 16.90 12.70 19.66
N ALA A 5 17.74 11.77 20.10
CA ALA A 5 18.15 10.67 19.25
C ALA A 5 16.84 10.00 18.84
N ALA A 6 16.49 10.11 17.57
CA ALA A 6 15.27 9.55 17.00
C ALA A 6 15.12 8.12 17.52
N ASP A 7 14.12 7.90 18.37
CA ASP A 7 13.91 6.62 19.03
C ASP A 7 13.76 5.53 17.96
N PRO A 8 14.75 4.62 17.81
CA PRO A 8 14.75 3.64 16.73
C PRO A 8 13.55 2.69 16.84
N LEU A 9 12.97 2.52 18.04
CA LEU A 9 11.74 1.75 18.24
C LEU A 9 10.51 2.49 17.73
N ARG A 10 10.49 3.82 17.83
CA ARG A 10 9.41 4.64 17.27
C ARG A 10 9.49 4.64 15.74
N ALA A 11 10.69 4.79 15.18
CA ALA A 11 10.92 4.70 13.74
C ALA A 11 10.47 3.34 13.18
N ARG A 12 10.87 2.24 13.83
CA ARG A 12 10.46 0.89 13.44
C ARG A 12 8.95 0.67 13.48
N ARG A 13 8.27 1.17 14.52
CA ARG A 13 6.80 1.05 14.64
C ARG A 13 6.06 1.86 13.58
N LEU A 14 6.52 3.08 13.28
CA LEU A 14 5.96 3.89 12.21
C LEU A 14 6.14 3.21 10.86
N HIS A 15 7.33 2.66 10.62
CA HIS A 15 7.63 1.91 9.41
C HIS A 15 6.75 0.65 9.25
N GLN A 16 6.60 -0.14 10.32
CA GLN A 16 5.69 -1.29 10.31
C GLN A 16 4.24 -0.87 10.06
N HIS A 17 3.80 0.24 10.66
CA HIS A 17 2.46 0.79 10.42
C HIS A 17 2.25 1.22 8.96
N GLU A 18 3.26 1.82 8.32
CA GLU A 18 3.22 2.16 6.91
C GLU A 18 3.13 0.92 6.02
N ILE A 19 3.90 -0.13 6.31
CA ILE A 19 3.81 -1.42 5.62
C ILE A 19 2.41 -2.02 5.77
N ASP A 20 1.88 -2.08 6.99
CA ASP A 20 0.54 -2.63 7.26
C ASP A 20 -0.54 -1.85 6.51
N LYS A 21 -0.41 -0.53 6.45
CA LYS A 21 -1.31 0.33 5.68
C LYS A 21 -1.25 0.00 4.19
N LEU A 22 -0.06 -0.10 3.61
CA LEU A 22 0.12 -0.44 2.19
C LEU A 22 -0.44 -1.83 1.86
N LEU A 23 -0.24 -2.82 2.73
CA LEU A 23 -0.81 -4.16 2.57
C LEU A 23 -2.34 -4.12 2.56
N ASN A 24 -2.95 -3.42 3.52
CA ASN A 24 -4.40 -3.26 3.59
C ASN A 24 -4.97 -2.56 2.34
N GLU A 25 -4.31 -1.52 1.85
CA GLU A 25 -4.71 -0.83 0.63
C GLU A 25 -4.63 -1.74 -0.60
N ILE A 26 -3.56 -2.55 -0.73
CA ILE A 26 -3.44 -3.54 -1.81
C ILE A 26 -4.60 -4.53 -1.77
N ASP A 27 -4.93 -5.07 -0.60
CA ASP A 27 -6.01 -6.05 -0.49
C ASP A 27 -7.38 -5.44 -0.80
N LEU A 28 -7.65 -4.21 -0.35
CA LEU A 28 -8.87 -3.49 -0.70
C LEU A 28 -9.00 -3.33 -2.23
N ARG A 29 -7.93 -2.90 -2.90
CA ARG A 29 -7.93 -2.70 -4.36
C ARG A 29 -8.07 -4.01 -5.13
N ARG A 30 -7.48 -5.11 -4.62
CA ARG A 30 -7.71 -6.46 -5.19
C ARG A 30 -9.17 -6.87 -5.08
N GLN A 31 -9.81 -6.65 -3.94
CA GLN A 31 -11.23 -6.95 -3.76
C GLN A 31 -12.11 -6.12 -4.72
N GLN A 32 -11.80 -4.82 -4.89
CA GLN A 32 -12.49 -3.96 -5.85
C GLN A 32 -12.35 -4.47 -7.29
N LEU A 33 -11.14 -4.89 -7.69
CA LEU A 33 -10.93 -5.51 -9.00
C LEU A 33 -11.75 -6.80 -9.17
N TYR A 34 -11.80 -7.66 -8.16
CA TYR A 34 -12.59 -8.88 -8.23
C TYR A 34 -14.09 -8.55 -8.41
N ARG A 35 -14.62 -7.58 -7.66
CA ARG A 35 -16.02 -7.13 -7.83
C ARG A 35 -16.30 -6.60 -9.23
N LEU A 36 -15.44 -5.73 -9.75
CA LEU A 36 -15.59 -5.19 -11.12
C LEU A 36 -15.46 -6.26 -12.20
N SER A 37 -14.60 -7.27 -11.99
CA SER A 37 -14.47 -8.40 -12.90
C SER A 37 -15.72 -9.29 -12.92
N ALA A 38 -16.36 -9.47 -11.76
CA ALA A 38 -17.55 -10.29 -11.61
C ALA A 38 -18.81 -9.66 -12.22
N TRP A 39 -18.88 -8.33 -12.29
CA TRP A 39 -20.08 -7.60 -12.76
C TRP A 39 -20.07 -7.30 -14.26
N GLY A 40 -19.06 -7.73 -15.01
CA GLY A 40 -19.02 -7.54 -16.45
C GLY A 40 -18.94 -6.06 -16.84
N VAL A 41 -17.71 -5.52 -16.81
CA VAL A 41 -17.23 -4.33 -17.54
C VAL A 41 -17.41 -2.95 -16.88
N GLN A 42 -16.27 -2.39 -16.45
CA GLN A 42 -15.81 -1.04 -16.81
C GLN A 42 -14.29 -1.09 -17.04
N ARG A 43 -13.87 -1.22 -18.32
CA ARG A 43 -12.44 -1.33 -18.68
C ARG A 43 -11.60 -0.15 -18.20
N ALA A 44 -12.17 1.05 -18.10
CA ALA A 44 -11.50 2.24 -17.60
C ALA A 44 -11.20 2.12 -16.09
N GLY A 45 -12.22 1.99 -15.25
CA GLY A 45 -12.03 1.83 -13.79
C GLY A 45 -11.17 0.62 -13.42
N MET A 46 -11.20 -0.45 -14.21
CA MET A 46 -10.33 -1.62 -14.00
C MET A 46 -8.86 -1.37 -14.41
N ARG A 47 -8.61 -0.50 -15.40
CA ARG A 47 -7.24 -0.07 -15.77
C ARG A 47 -6.66 0.84 -14.68
N ASP A 48 -7.46 1.77 -14.18
CA ASP A 48 -7.05 2.72 -13.13
C ASP A 48 -6.69 1.98 -11.85
N LEU A 49 -7.56 1.07 -11.38
CA LEU A 49 -7.28 0.24 -10.21
C LEU A 49 -6.05 -0.67 -10.38
N LYS A 50 -5.78 -1.15 -11.60
CA LYS A 50 -4.55 -1.91 -11.89
C LYS A 50 -3.31 -1.03 -11.83
N HIS A 51 -3.41 0.23 -12.26
CA HIS A 51 -2.33 1.19 -12.15
C HIS A 51 -2.04 1.51 -10.69
N GLU A 52 -3.07 1.86 -9.91
CA GLU A 52 -2.97 2.10 -8.46
C GLU A 52 -2.35 0.90 -7.73
N LEU A 53 -2.78 -0.32 -8.04
CA LEU A 53 -2.19 -1.52 -7.44
C LEU A 53 -0.71 -1.70 -7.76
N ARG A 54 -0.29 -1.35 -8.98
CA ARG A 54 1.13 -1.43 -9.38
C ARG A 54 1.95 -0.39 -8.63
N GLU A 55 1.41 0.80 -8.42
CA GLU A 55 2.04 1.86 -7.64
C GLU A 55 2.15 1.48 -6.16
N LEU A 56 1.08 1.01 -5.54
CA LEU A 56 1.09 0.54 -4.14
C LEU A 56 2.10 -0.60 -3.93
N ARG A 57 2.21 -1.54 -4.88
CA ARG A 57 3.22 -2.61 -4.82
C ARG A 57 4.65 -2.09 -4.94
N ARG A 58 4.88 -1.03 -5.72
CA ARG A 58 6.19 -0.38 -5.80
C ARG A 58 6.53 0.30 -4.49
N ASN A 59 5.60 1.10 -3.95
CA ASN A 59 5.77 1.75 -2.66
C ASN A 59 6.02 0.75 -1.52
N LEU A 60 5.35 -0.41 -1.53
CA LEU A 60 5.61 -1.48 -0.58
C LEU A 60 7.01 -2.09 -0.77
N GLY A 61 7.42 -2.33 -2.02
CA GLY A 61 8.76 -2.82 -2.33
C GLY A 61 9.85 -1.86 -1.84
N ASP A 62 9.67 -0.56 -2.07
CA ASP A 62 10.58 0.49 -1.64
C ASP A 62 10.61 0.61 -0.10
N ALA A 63 9.45 0.51 0.55
CA ALA A 63 9.37 0.49 2.02
C ALA A 63 10.08 -0.73 2.61
N VAL A 64 9.92 -1.93 2.04
CA VAL A 64 10.57 -3.13 2.57
C VAL A 64 12.08 -3.17 2.28
N ALA A 65 12.54 -2.51 1.22
CA ALA A 65 13.95 -2.47 0.83
C ALA A 65 14.78 -1.38 1.56
N GLY A 66 14.12 -0.38 2.16
CA GLY A 66 14.73 0.69 2.95
C GLY A 66 14.97 0.31 4.41
#